data_AF-A0A699Y954-F1
#
_entry.id   AF-A0A699Y954-F1
#
_cell.length_a   1.000
_cell.length_b   1.000
_cell.length_c   1.000
_cell.angle_alpha   90.00
_cell.angle_beta   90.00
_cell.angle_gamma   90.00
#
_symmetry.space_group_name_H-M   'P 1'
#
loop_
_entity.id
_entity.type
_entity.pdbx_description
1 polymer ?
#
loop_
_entity_poly.entity_id
_entity_poly.type
_entity_poly.pdbx_seq_one_letter_code
_entity_poly.pdbx_strand_id
1 'polypeptide(L)' 'MDDDCGPDDHLGNGTVSLAAVRQRGTDRQAVQLYSRKNHARGTLHVSLTFTPNVSAELVVQNGR' A
#
# COMPACT_ATOMS: atom_id res chain seq x y z
N MET A 1 35.95 -0.77 -7.87
CA MET A 1 35.16 0.42 -8.20
C MET A 1 33.76 -0.10 -8.43
N ASP A 2 32.84 0.43 -7.64
CA ASP A 2 31.43 0.05 -7.50
C ASP A 2 30.60 0.77 -8.57
N ASP A 3 30.43 0.14 -9.73
CA ASP A 3 29.57 0.69 -10.79
C ASP A 3 28.07 0.44 -10.51
N ASP A 4 27.59 0.84 -9.32
CA ASP A 4 26.15 0.99 -9.03
C ASP A 4 25.69 2.43 -9.37
N CYS A 5 26.36 3.10 -10.31
CA CYS A 5 25.89 4.35 -10.93
C CYS A 5 25.16 4.05 -12.25
N GLY A 6 23.92 3.57 -12.15
CA GLY A 6 22.98 3.41 -13.27
C GLY A 6 21.57 3.87 -12.88
N PRO A 7 20.67 4.11 -13.84
CA PRO A 7 19.26 4.39 -13.53
C PRO A 7 18.62 3.16 -12.86
N ASP A 8 17.75 3.39 -11.88
CA ASP A 8 17.06 2.31 -11.17
C ASP A 8 16.28 1.39 -12.12
N ASP A 9 16.48 0.08 -11.96
CA ASP A 9 15.75 -0.93 -12.73
C ASP A 9 14.34 -1.15 -12.18
N HIS A 10 13.34 -1.03 -13.05
CA HIS A 10 11.96 -1.34 -12.69
C HIS A 10 11.72 -2.86 -12.66
N LEU A 11 11.66 -3.43 -11.45
CA LEU A 11 11.52 -4.88 -11.23
C LEU A 11 10.09 -5.42 -11.47
N GLY A 12 9.06 -4.59 -11.26
CA GLY A 12 7.66 -4.93 -11.49
C GLY A 12 6.67 -4.08 -10.70
N ASN A 13 5.38 -4.32 -10.92
CA ASN A 13 4.27 -3.65 -10.26
C ASN A 13 3.23 -4.65 -9.73
N GLY A 14 2.50 -4.24 -8.69
CA GLY A 14 1.37 -4.97 -8.12
C GLY A 14 0.33 -3.99 -7.60
N THR A 15 -0.92 -4.44 -7.47
CA THR A 15 -2.06 -3.59 -7.09
C THR A 15 -2.63 -4.06 -5.76
N VAL A 16 -2.96 -3.10 -4.90
CA VAL A 16 -3.59 -3.33 -3.59
C VAL A 16 -4.93 -2.61 -3.55
N SER A 17 -5.97 -3.32 -3.09
CA SER A 17 -7.26 -2.69 -2.80
C SER A 17 -7.28 -2.10 -1.39
N LEU A 18 -7.65 -0.81 -1.29
CA LEU A 18 -7.81 -0.12 -0.01
C LEU A 18 -9.17 -0.38 0.66
N ALA A 19 -10.10 -1.08 0.00
CA ALA A 19 -11.44 -1.32 0.53
C ALA A 19 -11.40 -2.09 1.86
N ALA A 20 -10.56 -3.13 1.95
CA ALA A 20 -10.38 -3.92 3.16
C ALA A 20 -9.73 -3.09 4.28
N VAL A 21 -8.70 -2.29 3.97
CA VAL A 21 -8.01 -1.41 4.93
C VAL A 21 -8.98 -0.39 5.53
N ARG A 22 -9.85 0.22 4.70
CA ARG A 22 -10.87 1.18 5.15
C ARG A 22 -11.88 0.55 6.11
N GLN A 23 -12.28 -0.71 5.87
CA GLN A 23 -13.26 -1.42 6.71
C GLN A 23 -12.65 -1.97 8.01
N ARG A 24 -11.42 -2.47 7.96
CA ARG A 24 -10.77 -3.18 9.08
C ARG A 24 -9.82 -2.29 9.88
N GLY A 25 -9.48 -1.09 9.38
CA GLY A 25 -8.50 -0.18 9.99
C GLY A 25 -7.04 -0.56 9.73
N THR A 26 -6.71 -1.85 9.62
CA THR A 26 -5.39 -2.33 9.20
C THR A 26 -5.54 -3.60 8.37
N ASP A 27 -4.65 -3.79 7.39
CA ASP A 27 -4.61 -4.97 6.56
C ASP A 27 -3.17 -5.38 6.19
N ARG A 28 -2.95 -6.69 6.02
CA ARG A 28 -1.67 -7.25 5.57
C ARG A 28 -1.91 -8.09 4.32
N GLN A 29 -1.22 -7.77 3.24
CA GLN A 29 -1.43 -8.39 1.94
C GLN A 29 -0.12 -8.89 1.35
N ALA A 30 -0.17 -10.07 0.71
CA ALA A 30 0.89 -10.58 -0.15
C ALA A 30 0.51 -10.27 -1.60
N VAL A 31 1.28 -9.38 -2.24
CA VAL A 31 0.97 -8.84 -3.57
C VAL A 31 1.89 -9.48 -4.59
N GLN A 32 1.34 -10.19 -5.56
CA GLN A 32 2.10 -10.70 -6.69
C GLN A 32 2.59 -9.54 -7.57
N LEU A 33 3.90 -9.46 -7.78
CA LEU A 33 4.50 -8.51 -8.70
C LEU A 33 4.53 -9.09 -10.11
N TYR A 34 4.20 -8.24 -11.08
CA TYR A 34 4.25 -8.53 -12.50
C TYR A 34 5.22 -7.58 -13.18
N SER A 35 5.99 -8.09 -14.14
CA SER A 35 6.82 -7.25 -15.02
C SER A 35 5.96 -6.55 -16.08
N ARG A 36 6.56 -5.62 -16.83
CA ARG A 36 5.90 -4.94 -17.98
C ARG A 36 5.33 -5.89 -19.03
N LYS A 37 5.89 -7.10 -19.16
CA LYS A 37 5.40 -8.17 -20.06
C LYS A 37 4.36 -9.09 -19.40
N ASN A 38 3.82 -8.69 -18.25
CA ASN A 38 2.86 -9.43 -17.44
C ASN A 38 3.36 -10.81 -16.93
N HIS A 39 4.67 -11.00 -16.80
CA HIS A 39 5.23 -12.20 -16.17
C HIS A 39 5.38 -11.98 -14.67
N ALA A 40 5.02 -12.97 -13.86
CA ALA A 40 5.23 -12.98 -12.42
C ALA A 40 6.72 -12.87 -12.06
N ARG A 41 7.07 -11.98 -11.12
CA ARG A 41 8.46 -11.70 -10.71
C ARG A 41 8.77 -11.93 -9.23
N GLY A 42 7.75 -12.08 -8.40
CA GLY A 42 7.90 -12.33 -6.96
C GLY A 42 6.71 -11.79 -6.17
N THR A 43 6.80 -11.85 -4.85
CA THR A 43 5.72 -11.42 -3.95
C THR A 43 6.22 -10.32 -3.03
N LEU A 44 5.47 -9.21 -2.95
CA LEU A 44 5.70 -8.13 -2.01
C LEU A 44 4.72 -8.24 -0.84
N HIS A 45 5.23 -8.32 0.39
CA HIS A 45 4.39 -8.29 1.59
C HIS A 45 4.23 -6.85 2.06
N VAL A 46 2.99 -6.37 2.12
CA VAL A 46 2.65 -5.00 2.53
C VAL A 46 1.73 -5.00 3.74
N SER A 47 1.91 -4.02 4.63
CA SER A 47 1.01 -3.74 5.74
C SER A 47 0.51 -2.30 5.60
N LEU A 48 -0.81 -2.13 5.64
CA LEU A 48 -1.46 -0.84 5.46
C LEU A 48 -2.34 -0.54 6.67
N THR A 49 -2.31 0.69 7.16
CA THR A 49 -3.17 1.18 8.24
C THR A 49 -3.93 2.40 7.75
N PHE A 50 -5.25 2.39 7.94
CA PHE A 50 -6.12 3.50 7.62
C PHE A 50 -6.39 4.32 8.87
N THR A 51 -5.95 5.57 8.87
CA THR A 51 -6.28 6.55 9.90
C THR A 51 -7.39 7.46 9.35
N PRO A 52 -8.60 7.45 9.94
CA PRO A 52 -9.65 8.36 9.53
C PRO A 52 -9.19 9.81 9.70
N ASN A 53 -9.35 10.61 8.66
CA ASN A 53 -9.18 12.05 8.76
C ASN A 53 -10.44 12.65 9.37
N VAL A 54 -10.64 12.43 10.67
CA VAL A 54 -11.69 13.11 11.43
C VAL A 54 -11.09 14.40 11.98
N SER A 55 -11.57 15.54 11.47
CA SER A 55 -11.38 16.80 12.19
C SER A 55 -12.06 16.65 13.56
N ALA A 56 -11.34 16.99 14.63
CA ALA A 56 -11.78 16.80 16.01
C ALA A 56 -13.09 17.56 16.38
N GLU A 57 -13.66 18.34 15.47
CA GLU A 57 -14.85 19.16 15.71
C GLU A 57 -16.19 18.41 15.68
N LEU A 58 -16.27 17.22 15.06
CA LEU A 58 -17.56 16.52 14.94
C LEU A 58 -17.97 15.69 16.17
N VAL A 59 -17.08 15.50 17.16
CA VAL A 59 -17.38 14.72 18.37
C VAL A 59 -18.06 15.58 19.45
N VAL A 60 -17.92 16.90 19.41
CA VAL A 60 -18.43 17.79 20.47
C VAL A 60 -19.93 18.10 20.32
N GLN A 61 -20.52 17.95 19.14
CA GLN A 61 -21.92 18.37 18.89
C GLN A 61 -23.00 17.30 19.14
N ASN A 62 -22.62 16.04 19.42
CA ASN A 62 -23.59 14.96 19.69
C ASN A 62 -23.52 14.41 21.13
N GLY A 63 -22.84 15.13 22.04
CA GLY A 63 -22.71 14.75 23.45
C GLY A 63 -23.51 15.63 24.39
N ARG A 64 -24.84 15.47 24.42
CA ARG A 64 -25.82 15.94 25.42
C ARG A 64 -25.93 17.45 25.68
#